data_AF-W4RRT8-F1
#
_entry.id   AF-W4RRT8-F1
#
_cell.length_a   1.000
_cell.length_b   1.000
_cell.length_c   1.000
_cell.angle_alpha   90.00
_cell.angle_beta   90.00
_cell.angle_gamma   90.00
#
_symmetry.space_group_name_H-M   'P 1'
#
loop_
_entity.id
_entity.type
_entity.pdbx_description
1 polymer ?
#
loop_
_entity_poly.entity_id
_entity_poly.type
_entity_poly.pdbx_seq_one_letter_code
_entity_poly.pdbx_strand_id
1 'polypeptide(L)'
;MTATLIFVIGAMAIIGALDSGIRGDHDVLYTKAIIDGFTALILTTTLGIGVLFSAIPVMLYQGMIALFATQIDNFIPQALMDSFILELTATGGVMIFAIGLNLIGLTKIRVANLLPGILVTGVLVTISHYMIGI
;
A
#
# COMPACT_ATOMS: atom_id res chain seq x y z
N MET A 1 11.67 -15.20 -4.55
CA MET A 1 10.57 -15.25 -3.56
C MET A 1 10.49 -14.02 -2.64
N THR A 2 11.47 -13.11 -2.60
CA THR A 2 11.48 -11.99 -1.64
C THR A 2 10.79 -10.69 -2.13
N ALA A 3 10.64 -10.49 -3.44
CA ALA A 3 10.12 -9.24 -3.99
C ALA A 3 8.58 -9.17 -4.05
N THR A 4 7.91 -10.32 -4.17
CA THR A 4 6.43 -10.39 -4.23
C THR A 4 5.78 -9.92 -2.92
N LEU A 5 6.43 -10.16 -1.77
CA LEU A 5 5.98 -9.70 -0.46
C LEU A 5 6.05 -8.16 -0.30
N ILE A 6 6.99 -7.51 -0.99
CA ILE A 6 7.13 -6.04 -0.98
C ILE A 6 6.00 -5.39 -1.78
N PHE A 7 5.57 -6.05 -2.86
CA PHE A 7 4.56 -5.56 -3.79
C PHE A 7 3.11 -5.83 -3.34
N VAL A 8 2.89 -6.94 -2.63
CA VAL A 8 1.53 -7.43 -2.31
C VAL A 8 1.06 -6.97 -0.93
N ILE A 9 1.96 -6.69 0.03
CA ILE A 9 1.59 -6.31 1.41
C ILE A 9 1.54 -4.79 1.61
N GLY A 10 1.12 -4.05 0.58
CA GLY A 10 0.72 -2.66 0.81
C GLY A 10 -0.69 -2.66 1.42
N ALA A 11 -0.86 -2.31 2.69
CA ALA A 11 -2.21 -2.03 3.23
C ALA A 11 -2.94 -0.95 2.41
N MET A 12 -2.17 -0.07 1.76
CA MET A 12 -2.62 0.92 0.77
C MET A 12 -3.27 0.30 -0.48
N ALA A 13 -3.01 -0.98 -0.81
CA ALA A 13 -3.70 -1.69 -1.89
C ALA A 13 -5.20 -1.84 -1.62
N ILE A 14 -5.49 -2.25 -0.38
CA ILE A 14 -6.85 -2.56 0.07
C ILE A 14 -7.58 -1.24 0.29
N ILE A 15 -6.94 -0.32 1.00
CA ILE A 15 -7.53 0.98 1.34
C ILE A 15 -7.68 1.87 0.10
N GLY A 16 -6.68 1.92 -0.80
CA GLY A 16 -6.79 2.70 -2.04
C GLY A 16 -7.84 2.14 -3.00
N ALA A 17 -8.02 0.81 -3.08
CA ALA A 17 -9.11 0.20 -3.85
C ALA A 17 -10.48 0.46 -3.22
N LEU A 18 -10.55 0.48 -1.89
CA LEU A 18 -11.75 0.74 -1.13
C LEU A 18 -12.18 2.21 -1.24
N ASP A 19 -11.26 3.16 -1.03
CA ASP A 19 -11.49 4.61 -1.19
C ASP A 19 -11.91 4.95 -2.62
N SER A 20 -11.23 4.36 -3.61
CA SER A 20 -11.57 4.43 -5.03
C SER A 20 -12.96 3.88 -5.34
N GLY A 21 -13.38 2.81 -4.68
CA GLY A 21 -14.68 2.18 -4.95
C GLY A 21 -15.85 2.79 -4.17
N ILE A 22 -15.57 3.43 -3.02
CA ILE A 22 -16.56 4.12 -2.18
C ILE A 22 -16.78 5.56 -2.67
N ARG A 23 -15.70 6.32 -2.82
CA ARG A 23 -15.76 7.78 -3.05
C ARG A 23 -15.52 8.17 -4.50
N GLY A 24 -15.06 7.22 -5.33
CA GLY A 24 -14.54 7.54 -6.65
C GLY A 24 -13.23 8.34 -6.59
N ASP A 25 -12.58 8.41 -5.43
CA ASP A 25 -11.29 9.07 -5.25
C ASP A 25 -10.17 8.08 -5.58
N HIS A 26 -9.48 8.34 -6.68
CA HIS A 26 -8.45 7.46 -7.21
C HIS A 26 -7.04 7.93 -6.85
N ASP A 27 -6.88 9.03 -6.10
CA ASP A 27 -5.57 9.63 -5.85
C ASP A 27 -4.62 8.67 -5.12
N VAL A 28 -5.15 7.93 -4.14
CA VAL A 28 -4.40 6.91 -3.38
C VAL A 28 -4.02 5.74 -4.29
N LEU A 29 -4.95 5.29 -5.13
CA LEU A 29 -4.72 4.18 -6.06
C LEU A 29 -3.69 4.56 -7.15
N TYR A 30 -3.74 5.79 -7.65
CA TYR A 30 -2.76 6.33 -8.60
C TYR A 30 -1.38 6.53 -7.97
N THR A 31 -1.32 7.10 -6.76
CA THR A 31 -0.07 7.24 -6.02
C THR A 31 0.61 5.88 -5.84
N LYS A 32 -0.19 4.86 -5.50
CA LYS A 32 0.30 3.49 -5.42
C LYS A 32 0.74 2.96 -6.79
N ALA A 33 -0.04 3.15 -7.85
CA ALA A 33 0.32 2.66 -9.19
C ALA A 33 1.67 3.22 -9.68
N ILE A 34 1.98 4.48 -9.35
CA ILE A 34 3.28 5.10 -9.62
C ILE A 34 4.38 4.39 -8.82
N ILE A 35 4.19 4.20 -7.51
CA ILE A 35 5.13 3.50 -6.63
C ILE A 35 5.42 2.09 -7.13
N ASP A 36 4.37 1.34 -7.45
CA ASP A 36 4.45 -0.01 -8.00
C ASP A 36 5.18 0.03 -9.35
N GLY A 37 4.88 0.98 -10.24
CA GLY A 37 5.58 1.17 -11.52
C GLY A 37 7.10 1.38 -11.37
N PHE A 38 7.52 2.28 -10.49
CA PHE A 38 8.94 2.50 -10.19
C PHE A 38 9.59 1.26 -9.58
N THR A 39 8.92 0.61 -8.62
CA THR A 39 9.43 -0.58 -7.96
C THR A 39 9.53 -1.75 -8.94
N ALA A 40 8.56 -1.90 -9.85
CA ALA A 40 8.57 -2.91 -10.91
C ALA A 40 9.73 -2.69 -11.88
N LEU A 41 9.98 -1.45 -12.29
CA LEU A 41 11.13 -1.12 -13.15
C LEU A 41 12.44 -1.61 -12.53
N ILE A 42 12.66 -1.30 -11.26
CA ILE A 42 13.85 -1.70 -10.54
C ILE A 42 13.89 -3.22 -10.37
N LEU A 43 12.82 -3.84 -9.88
CA LEU A 43 12.78 -5.29 -9.66
C LEU A 43 12.91 -6.09 -10.95
N THR A 44 12.46 -5.55 -12.08
CA THR A 44 12.60 -6.18 -13.40
C THR A 44 14.06 -6.32 -13.79
N THR A 45 14.94 -5.39 -13.39
CA THR A 45 16.39 -5.51 -13.63
C THR A 45 17.02 -6.69 -12.87
N THR A 46 16.41 -7.09 -11.74
CA THR A 46 16.94 -8.16 -10.87
C THR A 46 16.25 -9.50 -11.08
N LEU A 47 14.94 -9.49 -11.37
CA LEU A 47 14.06 -10.67 -11.45
C LEU A 47 13.54 -10.94 -12.87
N GLY A 48 13.87 -10.08 -13.84
CA GLY A 48 13.51 -10.23 -15.24
C GLY A 48 12.00 -10.05 -15.49
N ILE A 49 11.53 -10.66 -16.59
CA ILE A 49 10.16 -10.52 -17.10
C ILE A 49 9.08 -11.07 -16.16
N GLY A 50 9.46 -11.85 -15.14
CA GLY A 50 8.56 -12.39 -14.13
C GLY A 50 7.77 -11.33 -13.35
N VAL A 51 8.28 -10.09 -13.29
CA VAL A 51 7.60 -8.96 -12.64
C VAL A 51 6.36 -8.51 -13.43
N LEU A 52 6.36 -8.65 -14.76
CA LEU A 52 5.20 -8.24 -15.55
C LEU A 52 3.96 -9.10 -15.24
N PHE A 53 4.18 -10.38 -14.92
CA PHE A 53 3.12 -11.31 -14.54
C PHE A 53 2.48 -10.98 -13.18
N SER A 54 3.11 -10.17 -12.32
CA SER A 54 2.49 -9.76 -11.05
C SER A 54 1.41 -8.69 -11.22
N ALA A 55 1.32 -8.03 -12.38
CA ALA A 55 0.24 -7.07 -12.65
C ALA A 55 -1.15 -7.73 -12.65
N ILE A 56 -1.25 -8.97 -13.15
CA ILE A 56 -2.52 -9.72 -13.24
C ILE A 56 -3.14 -9.98 -11.86
N PRO A 57 -2.45 -10.63 -10.89
CA PRO A 57 -3.03 -10.87 -9.57
C PRO A 57 -3.30 -9.57 -8.81
N VAL A 58 -2.49 -8.53 -9.00
CA VAL A 58 -2.70 -7.21 -8.38
C VAL A 58 -3.98 -6.55 -8.90
N MET A 59 -4.17 -6.56 -10.23
CA MET A 59 -5.36 -6.00 -10.87
C MET A 59 -6.63 -6.76 -10.48
N LEU A 60 -6.58 -8.09 -10.42
CA LEU A 60 -7.72 -8.89 -9.98
C LEU A 60 -8.05 -8.62 -8.51
N TYR A 61 -7.05 -8.60 -7.63
CA TYR A 61 -7.26 -8.37 -6.20
C TYR A 61 -7.83 -6.97 -5.92
N GLN A 62 -7.19 -5.92 -6.44
CA GLN A 62 -7.65 -4.53 -6.24
C GLN A 62 -8.96 -4.25 -6.96
N GLY A 63 -9.13 -4.79 -8.18
CA GLY A 63 -10.35 -4.63 -8.96
C GLY A 63 -11.56 -5.27 -8.28
N MET A 64 -11.40 -6.48 -7.71
CA MET A 64 -12.47 -7.09 -6.91
C MET A 64 -12.82 -6.22 -5.69
N ILE A 65 -11.82 -5.74 -4.95
CA ILE A 65 -12.07 -4.89 -3.77
C ILE A 65 -12.81 -3.61 -4.18
N ALA A 66 -12.38 -2.94 -5.25
CA ALA A 66 -13.03 -1.71 -5.74
C ALA A 66 -14.47 -1.95 -6.18
N LEU A 67 -14.77 -3.09 -6.82
CA LEU A 67 -16.14 -3.46 -7.23
C LEU A 67 -17.05 -3.75 -6.04
N PHE A 68 -16.52 -4.37 -4.98
CA PHE A 68 -17.27 -4.69 -3.76
C PHE A 68 -17.23 -3.59 -2.68
N ALA A 69 -16.48 -2.51 -2.92
CA ALA A 69 -16.26 -1.42 -1.98
C ALA A 69 -17.56 -0.76 -1.50
N THR A 70 -18.55 -0.61 -2.38
CA THR A 70 -19.88 -0.05 -2.05
C THR A 70 -20.66 -0.86 -1.03
N GLN A 71 -20.43 -2.18 -0.93
CA GLN A 71 -21.03 -3.01 0.13
C GLN A 71 -20.28 -2.88 1.45
N ILE A 72 -18.98 -2.58 1.39
CA ILE A 72 -18.09 -2.42 2.54
C ILE A 72 -18.25 -1.03 3.18
N ASP A 73 -18.66 0.00 2.40
CA ASP A 73 -18.88 1.38 2.86
C ASP A 73 -19.76 1.48 4.12
N ASN A 74 -20.77 0.61 4.24
CA ASN A 74 -21.68 0.59 5.39
C ASN A 74 -21.01 0.27 6.74
N PHE A 75 -19.77 -0.22 6.73
CA PHE A 75 -19.06 -0.66 7.93
C PHE A 75 -17.89 0.24 8.37
N ILE A 76 -17.43 1.17 7.52
CA ILE A 76 -16.20 1.93 7.82
C ILE A 76 -16.47 3.45 7.84
N PRO A 77 -16.32 4.10 9.00
CA PRO A 77 -16.41 5.56 9.10
C PRO A 77 -15.40 6.27 8.19
N GLN A 78 -15.85 7.30 7.48
CA GLN A 78 -15.00 8.05 6.54
C GLN A 78 -13.79 8.71 7.22
N ALA A 79 -13.97 9.22 8.45
CA ALA A 79 -12.88 9.83 9.22
C ALA A 79 -11.74 8.84 9.56
N LEU A 80 -12.08 7.56 9.77
CA LEU A 80 -11.10 6.51 9.95
C LEU A 80 -10.34 6.24 8.66
N MET A 81 -11.03 6.18 7.53
CA MET A 81 -10.42 5.93 6.23
C MET A 81 -9.37 6.99 5.88
N ASP A 82 -9.71 8.27 6.06
CA ASP A 82 -8.80 9.39 5.77
C ASP A 82 -7.54 9.33 6.62
N SER A 83 -7.70 9.04 7.92
CA SER A 83 -6.57 8.89 8.85
C SER A 83 -5.67 7.70 8.47
N PHE A 84 -6.28 6.57 8.09
CA PHE A 84 -5.57 5.38 7.64
C PHE A 84 -4.79 5.63 6.34
N ILE A 85 -5.40 6.30 5.36
CA ILE A 85 -4.76 6.66 4.10
C ILE A 85 -3.51 7.51 4.36
N LEU A 86 -3.65 8.56 5.17
CA LEU A 86 -2.58 9.50 5.44
C LEU A 86 -1.38 8.81 6.11
N GLU A 87 -1.62 8.07 7.19
CA GLU A 87 -0.53 7.43 7.94
C GLU A 87 0.13 6.27 7.17
N LEU A 88 -0.66 5.48 6.43
CA LEU A 88 -0.12 4.40 5.61
C LEU A 88 0.67 4.91 4.41
N THR A 89 0.23 6.00 3.79
CA THR A 89 0.98 6.63 2.69
C THR A 89 2.30 7.19 3.21
N ALA A 90 2.31 7.85 4.37
CA ALA A 90 3.52 8.35 5.01
C ALA A 90 4.50 7.21 5.35
N THR A 91 4.01 6.15 5.99
CA THR A 91 4.83 4.98 6.37
C THR A 91 5.36 4.26 5.12
N GLY A 92 4.51 4.07 4.12
CA GLY A 92 4.87 3.49 2.82
C GLY A 92 5.96 4.27 2.10
N GLY A 93 5.82 5.60 2.03
CA GLY A 93 6.79 6.50 1.41
C GLY A 93 8.19 6.37 2.02
N VAL A 94 8.30 6.28 3.34
CA VAL A 94 9.58 6.08 4.04
C VAL A 94 10.20 4.72 3.72
N MET A 95 9.40 3.65 3.64
CA MET A 95 9.89 2.32 3.25
C MET A 95 10.43 2.32 1.82
N ILE A 96 9.75 2.96 0.87
CA ILE A 96 10.20 3.06 -0.53
C ILE A 96 11.51 3.85 -0.61
N PHE A 97 11.61 4.94 0.15
CA PHE A 97 12.86 5.70 0.25
C PHE A 97 14.01 4.82 0.76
N ALA A 98 13.78 4.01 1.79
CA ALA A 98 14.76 3.05 2.29
C ALA A 98 15.12 1.94 1.27
N ILE A 99 14.16 1.49 0.44
CA ILE A 99 14.43 0.57 -0.67
C ILE A 99 15.35 1.25 -1.70
N GLY A 100 15.05 2.48 -2.09
CA GLY A 100 15.88 3.27 -3.00
C GLY A 100 17.32 3.40 -2.51
N LEU A 101 17.52 3.75 -1.23
CA LEU A 101 18.85 3.84 -0.61
C LEU A 101 19.62 2.52 -0.57
N ASN A 102 18.94 1.39 -0.37
CA ASN A 102 19.56 0.07 -0.42
C ASN A 102 20.05 -0.29 -1.83
N LEU A 103 19.28 0.06 -2.85
CA LEU A 103 19.57 -0.29 -4.24
C LEU A 103 20.77 0.46 -4.79
N ILE A 104 20.94 1.74 -4.40
CA ILE A 104 22.13 2.53 -4.73
C ILE A 104 23.35 2.14 -3.88
N GLY A 105 23.22 1.17 -2.98
CA GLY A 105 24.31 0.65 -2.15
C GLY A 105 24.75 1.58 -1.01
N LEU A 106 24.02 2.66 -0.75
CA LEU A 106 24.34 3.60 0.34
C LEU A 106 23.96 3.06 1.72
N THR A 107 22.96 2.17 1.81
CA THR A 107 22.53 1.56 3.07
C THR A 107 22.26 0.05 2.93
N LYS A 108 22.15 -0.65 4.07
CA LYS A 108 21.75 -2.07 4.17
C LYS A 108 20.57 -2.23 5.14
N ILE A 109 19.45 -1.57 4.84
CA ILE A 109 18.23 -1.62 5.63
C ILE A 109 17.39 -2.83 5.18
N ARG A 110 17.06 -3.73 6.11
CA ARG A 110 16.15 -4.85 5.83
C ARG A 110 14.71 -4.36 5.84
N VAL A 111 14.24 -3.78 4.73
CA VAL A 111 12.90 -3.16 4.63
C VAL A 111 11.77 -4.17 4.90
N ALA A 112 11.98 -5.45 4.63
CA ALA A 112 11.04 -6.51 5.01
C ALA A 112 10.72 -6.55 6.52
N ASN A 113 11.67 -6.14 7.37
CA ASN A 113 11.47 -6.06 8.82
C ASN A 113 10.64 -4.84 9.25
N LEU A 114 10.41 -3.88 8.34
CA LEU A 114 9.59 -2.69 8.57
C LEU A 114 8.12 -2.92 8.19
N LEU A 115 7.80 -4.03 7.52
CA LEU A 115 6.43 -4.43 7.18
C LEU A 115 5.48 -4.52 8.39
N PRO A 116 5.88 -5.02 9.57
CA PRO A 116 5.04 -4.97 10.77
C PRO A 116 4.65 -3.54 11.16
N GLY A 117 5.44 -2.54 10.76
CA GLY A 117 5.14 -1.12 10.95
C GLY A 117 3.80 -0.73 10.34
N ILE A 118 3.43 -1.28 9.19
CA ILE A 118 2.12 -1.03 8.54
C ILE A 118 0.95 -1.46 9.45
N LEU A 119 1.08 -2.62 10.10
CA LEU A 119 0.07 -3.11 11.05
C LEU A 119 0.04 -2.24 12.31
N VAL A 120 1.21 -1.83 12.81
CA VAL A 120 1.32 -0.94 13.96
C VAL A 120 0.67 0.42 13.66
N THR A 121 0.92 0.99 12.48
CA THR A 121 0.25 2.22 12.02
C THR A 121 -1.26 2.04 12.00
N GLY A 122 -1.77 0.95 11.42
CA GLY A 122 -3.22 0.71 11.41
C GLY A 122 -3.85 0.55 12.80
N VAL A 123 -3.15 -0.13 13.71
CA VAL A 123 -3.59 -0.26 15.11
C VAL A 123 -3.55 1.10 15.82
N LEU A 124 -2.50 1.89 15.60
CA LEU A 124 -2.36 3.24 16.17
C LEU A 124 -3.46 4.18 15.67
N VAL A 125 -3.78 4.18 14.37
CA VAL A 125 -4.89 4.97 13.81
C VAL A 125 -6.21 4.57 14.47
N THR A 126 -6.46 3.27 14.61
CA THR A 126 -7.69 2.75 15.23
C THR A 126 -7.81 3.19 16.70
N ILE A 127 -6.71 3.12 17.45
CA ILE A 127 -6.65 3.59 18.85
C ILE A 127 -6.82 5.11 18.91
N SER A 128 -6.16 5.85 18.02
CA SER A 128 -6.21 7.31 17.94
C SER A 128 -7.63 7.80 17.68
N HIS A 129 -8.36 7.17 16.76
CA HIS A 129 -9.76 7.46 16.51
C HIS A 129 -10.64 7.23 17.75
N TYR A 130 -10.46 6.10 18.45
CA TYR A 130 -11.23 5.79 19.67
C TYR A 130 -10.88 6.69 20.86
N MET A 131 -9.64 7.21 20.92
CA MET A 131 -9.12 8.00 22.03
C MET A 131 -9.29 9.51 21.85
N ILE A 132 -9.28 10.01 20.62
CA ILE A 132 -9.37 11.44 20.29
C ILE A 132 -10.81 11.84 19.91
N GLY A 133 -11.68 10.88 19.57
CA GLY A 133 -13.12 11.14 19.38
C GLY A 133 -13.41 12.08 18.20
N ILE A 134 -12.72 11.86 17.07
CA ILE A 134 -13.09 12.42 15.77
C ILE A 134 -13.91 11.36 15.05
#